data_AF-A0A940I2W1-F1
#
_entry.id   AF-A0A940I2W1-F1
#
_cell.length_a   1.000
_cell.length_b   1.000
_cell.length_c   1.000
_cell.angle_alpha   90.00
_cell.angle_beta   90.00
_cell.angle_gamma   90.00
#
_symmetry.space_group_name_H-M   'P 1'
#
loop_
_entity.id
_entity.type
_entity.pdbx_description
1 polymer ?
#
loop_
_entity_poly.entity_id
_entity_poly.type
_entity_poly.pdbx_seq_one_letter_code
_entity_poly.pdbx_strand_id
1 'polypeptide(L)'
;MGFNVRRENNVSKTLPVIKVIGVGGAGCNAVNRMVEAGIKDVIFVAVNTDVQVLEVSKADEVVQIGEKLTKGLGAGGDPKVGEEAALEDKKKLEELLRGTDMLFITAGFGGGTGTGAAPVIAEIAKSLGILTVAIITTPFFFEGTPRWKAAMEGIKRIHGKVDTLIKISNNKLLEELSLDTPLVKAFAKADETLHQGIKGISELITKRGYINLDFADIESVMRGAGAAMLGIGVGKGENRAIEAARSAMESRLIEHPIENASSLILNITAPKTFKLQEMQEAAMIIRQTCSEDADMKFGVIIDEEVPEDEIRVTLIATGFDQEEDFLFSEEDIPALFKFGLEVMGDDGKKV
;
A
#
# COMPACT_ATOMS: atom_id res chain seq x y z
N MET A 1 -22.10 -40.58 27.61
CA MET A 1 -22.63 -39.58 26.66
C MET A 1 -21.62 -39.45 25.54
N GLY A 2 -21.87 -40.07 24.39
CA GLY A 2 -21.01 -39.92 23.22
C GLY A 2 -21.24 -38.54 22.59
N PHE A 3 -20.18 -37.76 22.41
CA PHE A 3 -20.23 -36.53 21.63
C PHE A 3 -20.45 -36.91 20.17
N ASN A 4 -21.71 -36.81 19.72
CA ASN A 4 -22.04 -36.79 18.30
C ASN A 4 -21.58 -35.45 17.74
N VAL A 5 -20.37 -35.41 17.16
CA VAL A 5 -19.97 -34.30 16.30
C VAL A 5 -20.78 -34.44 15.00
N ARG A 6 -21.95 -33.79 14.95
CA ARG A 6 -22.62 -33.53 13.68
C ARG A 6 -21.66 -32.67 12.85
N ARG A 7 -21.14 -33.20 11.75
CA ARG A 7 -20.62 -32.36 10.65
C ARG A 7 -21.82 -31.61 10.07
N GLU A 8 -22.13 -30.47 10.65
CA GLU A 8 -22.89 -29.44 9.93
C GLU A 8 -21.95 -28.91 8.85
N ASN A 9 -22.16 -29.40 7.62
CA ASN A 9 -21.57 -28.85 6.40
C ASN A 9 -22.17 -27.47 6.10
N ASN A 10 -22.06 -26.52 7.04
CA ASN A 10 -22.44 -25.14 6.80
C ASN A 10 -21.73 -24.13 7.72
N VAL A 11 -20.49 -24.41 8.10
CA VAL A 11 -19.58 -23.32 8.47
C VAL A 11 -19.08 -22.71 7.15
N SER A 12 -19.92 -21.88 6.52
CA SER A 12 -19.43 -20.89 5.57
C SER A 12 -18.53 -19.97 6.37
N LYS A 13 -17.23 -20.27 6.44
CA LYS A 13 -16.24 -19.28 6.86
C LYS A 13 -16.33 -18.20 5.78
N THR A 14 -17.11 -17.15 6.03
CA THR A 14 -17.23 -16.00 5.14
C THR A 14 -15.82 -15.43 5.00
N LEU A 15 -15.28 -15.50 3.79
CA LEU A 15 -14.00 -14.84 3.50
C LEU A 15 -14.19 -13.35 3.82
N PRO A 16 -13.16 -12.69 4.40
CA PRO A 16 -13.22 -11.26 4.65
C PRO A 16 -13.52 -10.52 3.34
N VAL A 17 -14.43 -9.55 3.38
CA VAL A 17 -14.71 -8.67 2.26
C VAL A 17 -13.64 -7.60 2.19
N ILE A 18 -12.79 -7.69 1.16
CA ILE A 18 -11.70 -6.75 0.92
C ILE A 18 -12.09 -5.81 -0.21
N LYS A 19 -11.98 -4.50 0.03
CA LYS A 19 -12.10 -3.48 -1.02
C LYS A 19 -10.78 -2.76 -1.25
N VAL A 20 -10.48 -2.45 -2.51
CA VAL A 20 -9.34 -1.62 -2.92
C VAL A 20 -9.87 -0.36 -3.59
N ILE A 21 -9.67 0.80 -2.96
CA ILE A 21 -10.16 2.09 -3.44
C ILE A 21 -9.03 2.96 -3.98
N GLY A 22 -9.06 3.23 -5.28
CA GLY A 22 -8.15 4.14 -5.96
C GLY A 22 -8.72 5.55 -5.96
N VAL A 23 -8.03 6.50 -5.31
CA VAL A 23 -8.51 7.87 -5.13
C VAL A 23 -7.72 8.85 -6.00
N GLY A 24 -8.42 9.60 -6.84
CA GLY A 24 -7.84 10.51 -7.82
C GLY A 24 -7.17 9.78 -8.99
N GLY A 25 -6.51 10.55 -9.88
CA GLY A 25 -5.96 10.01 -11.13
C GLY A 25 -4.96 8.86 -10.94
N ALA A 26 -3.93 9.08 -10.11
CA ALA A 26 -2.91 8.05 -9.85
C ALA A 26 -3.49 6.80 -9.17
N GLY A 27 -4.38 6.97 -8.18
CA GLY A 27 -5.05 5.84 -7.52
C GLY A 27 -5.94 5.04 -8.49
N CYS A 28 -6.70 5.72 -9.34
CA CYS A 28 -7.53 5.08 -10.37
C CYS A 28 -6.65 4.32 -11.38
N ASN A 29 -5.51 4.86 -11.78
CA ASN A 29 -4.56 4.18 -12.66
C ASN A 29 -3.99 2.91 -12.01
N ALA A 30 -3.61 2.97 -10.73
CA ALA A 30 -3.14 1.81 -9.99
C ALA A 30 -4.21 0.71 -9.92
N VAL A 31 -5.46 1.07 -9.61
CA VAL A 31 -6.60 0.14 -9.61
C VAL A 31 -6.81 -0.50 -10.98
N ASN A 32 -6.79 0.27 -12.06
CA ASN A 32 -6.96 -0.28 -13.40
C ASN A 32 -5.92 -1.36 -13.71
N ARG A 33 -4.66 -1.16 -13.30
CA ARG A 33 -3.60 -2.16 -13.49
C ARG A 33 -3.77 -3.38 -12.61
N MET A 34 -4.26 -3.22 -11.38
CA MET A 34 -4.55 -4.35 -10.51
C MET A 34 -5.66 -5.24 -11.08
N VAL A 35 -6.68 -4.63 -11.67
CA VAL A 35 -7.73 -5.34 -12.41
C VAL A 35 -7.14 -6.07 -13.62
N GLU A 36 -6.32 -5.39 -14.42
CA GLU A 36 -5.64 -5.99 -15.60
C GLU A 36 -4.70 -7.15 -15.22
N ALA A 37 -4.01 -7.04 -14.09
CA ALA A 37 -3.12 -8.06 -13.56
C ALA A 37 -3.90 -9.24 -12.93
N GLY A 38 -5.22 -9.15 -12.81
CA GLY A 38 -6.08 -10.24 -12.38
C GLY A 38 -5.97 -10.60 -10.90
N ILE A 39 -5.78 -9.61 -10.01
CA ILE A 39 -5.93 -9.85 -8.57
C ILE A 39 -7.37 -10.29 -8.30
N LYS A 40 -7.53 -11.43 -7.63
CA LYS A 40 -8.81 -12.08 -7.35
C LYS A 40 -9.27 -11.77 -5.92
N ASP A 41 -10.57 -12.01 -5.68
CA ASP A 41 -11.18 -11.99 -4.34
C ASP A 41 -11.08 -10.64 -3.62
N VAL A 42 -11.00 -9.55 -4.40
CA VAL A 42 -11.07 -8.16 -3.94
C VAL A 42 -12.06 -7.39 -4.81
N ILE A 43 -12.72 -6.38 -4.24
CA ILE A 43 -13.61 -5.49 -4.97
C ILE A 43 -12.86 -4.18 -5.26
N PHE A 44 -12.72 -3.83 -6.53
CA PHE A 44 -12.05 -2.63 -6.95
C PHE A 44 -13.02 -1.45 -7.04
N VAL A 45 -12.57 -0.31 -6.51
CA VAL A 45 -13.36 0.92 -6.48
C VAL A 45 -12.50 2.08 -7.02
N ALA A 46 -13.03 2.84 -7.98
CA ALA A 46 -12.40 4.07 -8.46
C ALA A 46 -13.17 5.30 -7.95
N VAL A 47 -12.48 6.21 -7.27
CA VAL A 47 -13.06 7.47 -6.76
C VAL A 47 -12.34 8.65 -7.38
N ASN A 48 -13.08 9.55 -8.04
CA ASN A 48 -12.48 10.77 -8.58
C ASN A 48 -13.49 11.92 -8.70
N THR A 49 -12.96 13.14 -8.80
CA THR A 49 -13.73 14.35 -9.16
C THR A 49 -13.71 14.63 -10.65
N ASP A 50 -12.85 13.94 -11.41
CA ASP A 50 -12.71 14.04 -12.86
C ASP A 50 -13.44 12.87 -13.54
N VAL A 51 -14.48 13.19 -14.32
CA VAL A 51 -15.32 12.20 -15.01
C VAL A 51 -14.54 11.50 -16.12
N GLN A 52 -13.62 12.17 -16.80
CA GLN A 52 -12.86 11.56 -17.90
C GLN A 52 -11.97 10.42 -17.42
N VAL A 53 -11.43 10.54 -16.20
CA VAL A 53 -10.67 9.46 -15.57
C VAL A 53 -11.58 8.29 -15.20
N LEU A 54 -12.80 8.56 -14.74
CA LEU A 54 -13.75 7.53 -14.33
C LEU A 54 -14.33 6.76 -15.52
N GLU A 55 -14.55 7.41 -16.66
CA GLU A 55 -15.07 6.78 -17.89
C GLU A 55 -14.17 5.65 -18.42
N VAL A 56 -12.86 5.75 -18.19
CA VAL A 56 -11.89 4.72 -18.62
C VAL A 56 -11.52 3.76 -17.49
N SER A 57 -12.20 3.82 -16.35
CA SER A 57 -11.94 2.94 -15.22
C SER A 57 -12.33 1.50 -15.53
N LYS A 58 -11.55 0.55 -15.00
CA LYS A 58 -11.79 -0.89 -15.05
C LYS A 58 -12.27 -1.45 -13.72
N ALA A 59 -12.48 -0.59 -12.72
CA ALA A 59 -12.94 -0.99 -11.39
C ALA A 59 -14.36 -1.58 -11.42
N ASP A 60 -14.68 -2.44 -10.45
CA ASP A 60 -16.02 -3.01 -10.28
C ASP A 60 -17.04 -1.92 -9.93
N GLU A 61 -16.63 -0.95 -9.12
CA GLU A 61 -17.44 0.18 -8.70
C GLU A 61 -16.74 1.52 -9.03
N VAL A 62 -17.50 2.48 -9.56
CA VAL A 62 -16.97 3.79 -9.98
C VAL A 62 -17.78 4.88 -9.30
N VAL A 63 -17.11 5.78 -8.59
CA VAL A 63 -17.72 6.79 -7.73
C VAL A 63 -17.17 8.17 -8.07
N GLN A 64 -17.99 8.96 -8.77
CA GLN A 64 -17.76 10.40 -8.86
C GLN A 64 -18.08 11.06 -7.52
N ILE A 65 -17.19 11.96 -7.09
CA ILE A 65 -17.37 12.83 -5.93
C ILE A 65 -17.29 14.32 -6.32
N GLY A 66 -17.94 15.19 -5.56
CA GLY A 66 -17.89 16.65 -5.71
C GLY A 66 -18.50 17.15 -7.02
N GLU A 67 -19.55 16.52 -7.52
CA GLU A 67 -20.18 16.87 -8.81
C GLU A 67 -20.57 18.36 -8.86
N LYS A 68 -21.14 18.90 -7.78
CA LYS A 68 -21.56 20.31 -7.74
C LYS A 68 -20.36 21.25 -7.69
N LEU A 69 -19.31 20.86 -6.97
CA LEU A 69 -18.12 21.66 -6.75
C LEU A 69 -17.23 21.74 -8.00
N THR A 70 -16.96 20.59 -8.63
CA THR A 70 -16.00 20.48 -9.73
C THR A 70 -16.63 20.43 -11.12
N LYS A 71 -17.94 20.17 -11.19
CA LYS A 71 -18.67 19.91 -12.45
C LYS A 71 -18.06 18.77 -13.26
N GLY A 72 -17.41 17.82 -12.58
CA GLY A 72 -16.74 16.68 -13.21
C GLY A 72 -15.39 16.99 -13.85
N LEU A 73 -14.80 18.16 -13.62
CA LEU A 73 -13.55 18.62 -14.24
C LEU A 73 -12.30 18.41 -13.38
N GLY A 74 -12.42 17.71 -12.25
CA GLY A 74 -11.31 17.51 -11.33
C GLY A 74 -11.11 18.63 -10.30
N ALA A 75 -10.20 18.41 -9.35
CA ALA A 75 -9.94 19.32 -8.23
C ALA A 75 -8.90 20.43 -8.52
N GLY A 76 -8.42 20.55 -9.77
CA GLY A 76 -7.47 21.62 -10.16
C GLY A 76 -6.12 21.60 -9.43
N GLY A 77 -5.74 20.47 -8.82
CA GLY A 77 -4.53 20.37 -8.02
C GLY A 77 -4.65 20.90 -6.58
N ASP A 78 -5.85 21.34 -6.15
CA ASP A 78 -6.09 21.84 -4.80
C ASP A 78 -6.62 20.72 -3.87
N PRO A 79 -5.89 20.33 -2.81
CA PRO A 79 -6.35 19.33 -1.86
C PRO A 79 -7.64 19.73 -1.12
N LYS A 80 -7.89 21.02 -0.90
CA LYS A 80 -9.13 21.47 -0.22
C LYS A 80 -10.36 21.15 -1.05
N VAL A 81 -10.28 21.34 -2.37
CA VAL A 81 -11.36 20.98 -3.28
C VAL A 81 -11.59 19.46 -3.27
N GLY A 82 -10.51 18.66 -3.22
CA GLY A 82 -10.63 17.20 -3.09
C GLY A 82 -11.30 16.76 -1.77
N GLU A 83 -10.97 17.43 -0.67
CA GLU A 83 -11.60 17.18 0.64
C GLU A 83 -13.08 17.57 0.65
N GLU A 84 -13.41 18.78 0.20
CA GLU A 84 -14.79 19.26 0.13
C GLU A 84 -15.65 18.36 -0.78
N ALA A 85 -15.09 17.89 -1.90
CA ALA A 85 -15.76 16.93 -2.77
C ALA A 85 -16.09 15.61 -2.07
N ALA A 86 -15.17 15.07 -1.27
CA ALA A 86 -15.41 13.84 -0.51
C ALA A 86 -16.43 14.05 0.62
N LEU A 87 -16.43 15.23 1.24
CA LEU A 87 -17.41 15.60 2.27
C LEU A 87 -18.82 15.80 1.69
N GLU A 88 -18.93 16.40 0.49
CA GLU A 88 -20.19 16.55 -0.25
C GLU A 88 -20.87 15.19 -0.44
N ASP A 89 -20.08 14.18 -0.82
CA ASP A 89 -20.55 12.81 -1.11
C ASP A 89 -20.33 11.81 0.03
N LYS A 90 -20.16 12.30 1.28
CA LYS A 90 -19.86 11.45 2.45
C LYS A 90 -20.83 10.28 2.61
N LYS A 91 -22.15 10.50 2.43
CA LYS A 91 -23.16 9.44 2.56
C LYS A 91 -23.00 8.34 1.51
N LYS A 92 -22.63 8.72 0.29
CA LYS A 92 -22.38 7.79 -0.82
C LYS A 92 -21.16 6.93 -0.53
N LEU A 93 -20.10 7.54 0.00
CA LEU A 93 -18.89 6.85 0.44
C LEU A 93 -19.16 5.93 1.64
N GLU A 94 -19.98 6.35 2.61
CA GLU A 94 -20.40 5.50 3.73
C GLU A 94 -21.14 4.25 3.25
N GLU A 95 -22.11 4.40 2.34
CA GLU A 95 -22.87 3.28 1.77
C GLU A 95 -21.98 2.31 1.00
N LEU A 96 -21.09 2.84 0.17
CA LEU A 96 -20.08 2.10 -0.58
C LEU A 96 -19.20 1.20 0.31
N LEU A 97 -18.85 1.68 1.51
CA LEU A 97 -17.92 1.00 2.41
C LEU A 97 -18.61 0.00 3.34
N ARG A 98 -19.95 -0.01 3.45
CA ARG A 98 -20.68 -0.93 4.34
C ARG A 98 -20.40 -2.39 3.97
N GLY A 99 -20.23 -3.22 5.02
CA GLY A 99 -19.97 -4.65 4.87
C GLY A 99 -18.56 -5.01 4.41
N THR A 100 -17.64 -4.04 4.41
CA THR A 100 -16.21 -4.26 4.16
C THR A 100 -15.50 -4.61 5.47
N ASP A 101 -14.68 -5.66 5.47
CA ASP A 101 -13.85 -6.02 6.63
C ASP A 101 -12.49 -5.30 6.59
N MET A 102 -11.94 -5.15 5.39
CA MET A 102 -10.66 -4.48 5.15
C MET A 102 -10.70 -3.57 3.92
N LEU A 103 -10.19 -2.35 4.06
CA LEU A 103 -10.11 -1.36 2.99
C LEU A 103 -8.64 -1.00 2.72
N PHE A 104 -8.20 -1.21 1.48
CA PHE A 104 -6.98 -0.61 0.97
C PHE A 104 -7.31 0.71 0.26
N ILE A 105 -6.70 1.81 0.71
CA ILE A 105 -6.79 3.11 0.05
C ILE A 105 -5.48 3.33 -0.70
N THR A 106 -5.55 3.51 -2.02
CA THR A 106 -4.38 3.86 -2.84
C THR A 106 -4.54 5.20 -3.53
N ALA A 107 -3.53 6.05 -3.43
CA ALA A 107 -3.55 7.39 -3.99
C ALA A 107 -2.14 7.93 -4.23
N GLY A 108 -1.97 8.69 -5.31
CA GLY A 108 -0.79 9.54 -5.49
C GLY A 108 -1.00 10.87 -4.80
N PHE A 109 -0.17 11.18 -3.81
CA PHE A 109 -0.25 12.42 -3.05
C PHE A 109 0.52 13.54 -3.75
N GLY A 110 0.03 14.77 -3.57
CA GLY A 110 0.55 15.99 -4.22
C GLY A 110 -0.40 16.60 -5.25
N GLY A 111 -1.43 15.86 -5.68
CA GLY A 111 -2.55 16.38 -6.47
C GLY A 111 -3.69 16.92 -5.58
N GLY A 112 -4.83 17.28 -6.19
CA GLY A 112 -6.00 17.74 -5.45
C GLY A 112 -6.85 16.61 -4.88
N THR A 113 -7.39 15.76 -5.75
CA THR A 113 -8.36 14.72 -5.35
C THR A 113 -7.76 13.66 -4.42
N GLY A 114 -6.66 13.02 -4.80
CA GLY A 114 -6.03 11.96 -4.00
C GLY A 114 -5.66 12.46 -2.60
N THR A 115 -4.90 13.57 -2.54
CA THR A 115 -4.43 14.18 -1.29
C THR A 115 -5.57 14.65 -0.38
N GLY A 116 -6.64 15.22 -0.95
CA GLY A 116 -7.75 15.80 -0.20
C GLY A 116 -8.81 14.80 0.24
N ALA A 117 -9.19 13.88 -0.66
CA ALA A 117 -10.30 12.94 -0.46
C ALA A 117 -9.87 11.68 0.30
N ALA A 118 -8.65 11.17 0.09
CA ALA A 118 -8.20 9.94 0.75
C ALA A 118 -8.26 10.00 2.29
N PRO A 119 -7.86 11.10 2.96
CA PRO A 119 -8.04 11.23 4.41
C PRO A 119 -9.51 11.16 4.85
N VAL A 120 -10.45 11.72 4.07
CA VAL A 120 -11.89 11.70 4.39
C VAL A 120 -12.44 10.28 4.26
N ILE A 121 -12.06 9.57 3.18
CA ILE A 121 -12.45 8.17 2.96
C ILE A 121 -11.90 7.28 4.08
N ALA A 122 -10.65 7.48 4.49
CA ALA A 122 -10.02 6.75 5.59
C ALA A 122 -10.78 6.93 6.91
N GLU A 123 -11.14 8.17 7.24
CA GLU A 123 -11.92 8.48 8.45
C GLU A 123 -13.29 7.83 8.44
N ILE A 124 -13.98 7.84 7.30
CA ILE A 124 -15.26 7.14 7.14
C ILE A 124 -15.04 5.64 7.41
N ALA A 125 -14.06 5.02 6.77
CA ALA A 125 -13.79 3.59 6.90
C ALA A 125 -13.49 3.19 8.34
N LYS A 126 -12.60 3.93 9.01
CA LYS A 126 -12.23 3.69 10.41
C LYS A 126 -13.42 3.88 11.36
N SER A 127 -14.31 4.86 11.09
CA SER A 127 -15.54 5.05 11.87
C SER A 127 -16.54 3.90 11.73
N LEU A 128 -16.46 3.13 10.63
CA LEU A 128 -17.25 1.93 10.39
C LEU A 128 -16.61 0.66 10.96
N GLY A 129 -15.44 0.75 11.61
CA GLY A 129 -14.71 -0.38 12.19
C GLY A 129 -13.87 -1.19 11.19
N ILE A 130 -13.73 -0.70 9.96
CA ILE A 130 -13.01 -1.38 8.88
C ILE A 130 -11.50 -1.30 9.15
N LEU A 131 -10.77 -2.41 8.98
CA LEU A 131 -9.30 -2.38 8.99
C LEU A 131 -8.82 -1.57 7.79
N THR A 132 -8.31 -0.36 8.05
CA THR A 132 -8.05 0.65 7.01
C THR A 132 -6.55 0.81 6.77
N VAL A 133 -6.09 0.39 5.61
CA VAL A 133 -4.68 0.47 5.19
C VAL A 133 -4.54 1.46 4.04
N ALA A 134 -3.71 2.48 4.18
CA ALA A 134 -3.41 3.39 3.08
C ALA A 134 -2.02 3.09 2.50
N ILE A 135 -1.94 3.00 1.17
CA ILE A 135 -0.71 2.82 0.41
C ILE A 135 -0.60 3.99 -0.57
N ILE A 136 0.24 4.97 -0.24
CA ILE A 136 0.31 6.24 -0.95
C ILE A 136 1.70 6.45 -1.56
N THR A 137 1.76 7.16 -2.68
CA THR A 137 3.03 7.59 -3.27
C THR A 137 3.28 9.08 -3.04
N THR A 138 4.51 9.46 -2.73
CA THR A 138 4.95 10.87 -2.79
C THR A 138 5.35 11.23 -4.22
N PRO A 139 5.28 12.51 -4.63
CA PRO A 139 5.57 12.91 -6.00
C PRO A 139 7.07 12.77 -6.33
N PHE A 140 7.38 12.63 -7.62
CA PHE A 140 8.76 12.74 -8.09
C PHE A 140 9.29 14.15 -7.85
N PHE A 141 10.60 14.27 -7.65
CA PHE A 141 11.26 15.54 -7.44
C PHE A 141 10.97 16.56 -8.55
N PHE A 142 10.98 16.12 -9.81
CA PHE A 142 10.75 17.00 -10.97
C PHE A 142 9.33 17.60 -11.02
N GLU A 143 8.38 17.06 -10.25
CA GLU A 143 7.01 17.58 -10.17
C GLU A 143 6.91 18.87 -9.35
N GLY A 144 7.98 19.22 -8.62
CA GLY A 144 8.17 20.51 -7.98
C GLY A 144 7.68 20.59 -6.53
N THR A 145 8.24 21.56 -5.82
CA THR A 145 8.00 21.82 -4.39
C THR A 145 6.52 21.96 -4.00
N PRO A 146 5.63 22.63 -4.78
CA PRO A 146 4.23 22.75 -4.39
C PRO A 146 3.52 21.39 -4.24
N ARG A 147 3.79 20.44 -5.15
CA ARG A 147 3.23 19.08 -5.07
C ARG A 147 3.79 18.32 -3.88
N TRP A 148 5.10 18.45 -3.62
CA TRP A 148 5.73 17.83 -2.44
C TRP A 148 5.10 18.32 -1.13
N LYS A 149 4.95 19.65 -0.96
CA LYS A 149 4.32 20.23 0.23
C LYS A 149 2.87 19.76 0.40
N ALA A 150 2.10 19.72 -0.68
CA ALA A 150 0.74 19.20 -0.66
C ALA A 150 0.71 17.72 -0.24
N ALA A 151 1.66 16.91 -0.74
CA ALA A 151 1.76 15.50 -0.36
C ALA A 151 2.06 15.33 1.13
N MET A 152 3.05 16.03 1.67
CA MET A 152 3.40 15.96 3.10
C MET A 152 2.24 16.37 4.00
N GLU A 153 1.51 17.44 3.64
CA GLU A 153 0.30 17.85 4.37
C GLU A 153 -0.80 16.78 4.30
N GLY A 154 -0.98 16.15 3.15
CA GLY A 154 -1.88 15.00 3.01
C GLY A 154 -1.48 13.83 3.91
N ILE A 155 -0.20 13.50 4.00
CA ILE A 155 0.33 12.42 4.86
C ILE A 155 0.01 12.72 6.33
N LYS A 156 0.29 13.95 6.78
CA LYS A 156 -0.05 14.38 8.15
C LYS A 156 -1.53 14.18 8.47
N ARG A 157 -2.39 14.51 7.51
CA ARG A 157 -3.85 14.40 7.67
C ARG A 157 -4.36 12.97 7.67
N ILE A 158 -3.79 12.08 6.84
CA ILE A 158 -4.27 10.69 6.74
C ILE A 158 -3.71 9.79 7.85
N HIS A 159 -2.52 10.10 8.39
CA HIS A 159 -1.81 9.28 9.38
C HIS A 159 -2.70 8.84 10.55
N GLY A 160 -3.36 9.77 11.24
CA GLY A 160 -4.27 9.44 12.35
C GLY A 160 -5.61 8.80 11.95
N LYS A 161 -5.92 8.76 10.66
CA LYS A 161 -7.21 8.34 10.09
C LYS A 161 -7.19 6.92 9.52
N VAL A 162 -6.02 6.29 9.49
CA VAL A 162 -5.85 4.89 9.07
C VAL A 162 -5.40 4.03 10.24
N ASP A 163 -5.43 2.72 10.06
CA ASP A 163 -4.82 1.76 10.97
C ASP A 163 -3.35 1.54 10.62
N THR A 164 -3.05 1.46 9.33
CA THR A 164 -1.70 1.32 8.78
C THR A 164 -1.49 2.29 7.62
N LEU A 165 -0.35 3.00 7.58
CA LEU A 165 0.08 3.84 6.48
C LEU A 165 1.40 3.35 5.87
N ILE A 166 1.37 2.97 4.60
CA ILE A 166 2.56 2.65 3.80
C ILE A 166 2.82 3.82 2.85
N LYS A 167 3.95 4.51 3.06
CA LYS A 167 4.43 5.57 2.18
C LYS A 167 5.44 4.98 1.20
N ILE A 168 5.28 5.29 -0.08
CA ILE A 168 6.21 4.89 -1.14
C ILE A 168 6.79 6.15 -1.79
N SER A 169 8.09 6.29 -1.73
CA SER A 169 8.79 7.39 -2.38
C SER A 169 9.02 7.15 -3.87
N ASN A 170 8.35 7.93 -4.73
CA ASN A 170 8.62 7.87 -6.17
C ASN A 170 10.08 8.23 -6.52
N ASN A 171 10.75 9.02 -5.67
CA ASN A 171 12.17 9.31 -5.85
C ASN A 171 13.04 8.07 -5.66
N LYS A 172 12.73 7.23 -4.67
CA LYS A 172 13.44 5.95 -4.46
C LYS A 172 13.24 4.99 -5.63
N LEU A 173 12.07 5.04 -6.27
CA LEU A 173 11.83 4.26 -7.49
C LEU A 173 12.66 4.73 -8.69
N LEU A 174 13.01 6.02 -8.77
CA LEU A 174 13.92 6.52 -9.82
C LEU A 174 15.35 6.00 -9.65
N GLU A 175 15.81 5.74 -8.42
CA GLU A 175 17.16 5.20 -8.18
C GLU A 175 17.35 3.80 -8.81
N GLU A 176 16.28 3.06 -9.08
CA GLU A 176 16.32 1.76 -9.77
C GLU A 176 16.30 1.90 -11.31
N LEU A 177 15.93 3.06 -11.83
CA LEU A 177 15.72 3.27 -13.25
C LEU A 177 16.97 3.86 -13.89
N SER A 178 17.28 3.42 -15.12
CA SER A 178 18.37 3.98 -15.90
C SER A 178 18.04 5.43 -16.31
N LEU A 179 19.07 6.27 -16.45
CA LEU A 179 18.92 7.70 -16.79
C LEU A 179 18.19 7.98 -18.12
N ASP A 180 18.13 6.99 -19.01
CA ASP A 180 17.44 7.02 -20.31
C ASP A 180 15.99 6.49 -20.26
N THR A 181 15.49 6.15 -19.06
CA THR A 181 14.14 5.61 -18.88
C THR A 181 13.07 6.66 -19.28
N PRO A 182 12.15 6.33 -20.21
CA PRO A 182 11.05 7.21 -20.56
C PRO A 182 10.13 7.50 -19.37
N LEU A 183 9.60 8.73 -19.28
CA LEU A 183 8.69 9.17 -18.21
C LEU A 183 7.52 8.20 -17.98
N VAL A 184 6.92 7.69 -19.05
CA VAL A 184 5.81 6.72 -18.99
C VAL A 184 6.23 5.45 -18.26
N LYS A 185 7.46 4.95 -18.47
CA LYS A 185 7.98 3.79 -17.75
C LYS A 185 8.25 4.09 -16.28
N ALA A 186 8.66 5.31 -15.95
CA ALA A 186 8.90 5.72 -14.56
C ALA A 186 7.59 5.73 -13.74
N PHE A 187 6.52 6.36 -14.25
CA PHE A 187 5.20 6.25 -13.62
C PHE A 187 4.70 4.81 -13.62
N ALA A 188 5.00 4.04 -14.67
CA ALA A 188 4.59 2.66 -14.70
C ALA A 188 5.24 1.79 -13.60
N LYS A 189 6.47 2.11 -13.19
CA LYS A 189 7.15 1.46 -12.07
C LYS A 189 6.49 1.81 -10.72
N ALA A 190 6.01 3.03 -10.54
CA ALA A 190 5.26 3.43 -9.35
C ALA A 190 3.93 2.66 -9.21
N ASP A 191 3.17 2.56 -10.30
CA ASP A 191 1.92 1.80 -10.27
C ASP A 191 2.18 0.29 -10.08
N GLU A 192 3.25 -0.26 -10.68
CA GLU A 192 3.67 -1.65 -10.46
C GLU A 192 4.02 -1.90 -8.98
N THR A 193 4.68 -0.95 -8.34
CA THR A 193 5.01 -1.01 -6.92
C THR A 193 3.74 -1.06 -6.06
N LEU A 194 2.78 -0.18 -6.33
CA LEU A 194 1.47 -0.18 -5.67
C LEU A 194 0.74 -1.50 -5.88
N HIS A 195 0.77 -2.02 -7.12
CA HIS A 195 0.21 -3.32 -7.46
C HIS A 195 0.82 -4.43 -6.61
N GLN A 196 2.16 -4.50 -6.53
CA GLN A 196 2.85 -5.53 -5.77
C GLN A 196 2.54 -5.46 -4.28
N GLY A 197 2.43 -4.26 -3.71
CA GLY A 197 2.05 -4.11 -2.30
C GLY A 197 0.63 -4.56 -1.99
N ILE A 198 -0.35 -4.11 -2.78
CA ILE A 198 -1.74 -4.53 -2.58
C ILE A 198 -1.89 -6.02 -2.84
N LYS A 199 -1.27 -6.55 -3.91
CA LYS A 199 -1.28 -7.98 -4.22
C LYS A 199 -0.64 -8.78 -3.08
N GLY A 200 0.53 -8.37 -2.61
CA GLY A 200 1.26 -9.05 -1.55
C GLY A 200 0.41 -9.23 -0.31
N ILE A 201 -0.24 -8.17 0.18
CA ILE A 201 -1.08 -8.20 1.38
C ILE A 201 -2.42 -8.91 1.13
N SER A 202 -3.06 -8.64 -0.02
CA SER A 202 -4.33 -9.28 -0.39
C SER A 202 -4.19 -10.79 -0.50
N GLU A 203 -3.14 -11.29 -1.14
CA GLU A 203 -2.91 -12.72 -1.31
C GLU A 203 -2.70 -13.43 0.04
N LEU A 204 -2.22 -12.75 1.08
CA LEU A 204 -2.12 -13.32 2.44
C LEU A 204 -3.48 -13.70 3.02
N ILE A 205 -4.52 -12.96 2.62
CA ILE A 205 -5.87 -13.09 3.17
C ILE A 205 -6.71 -13.99 2.27
N THR A 206 -6.59 -13.81 0.95
CA THR A 206 -7.48 -14.45 -0.03
C THR A 206 -6.98 -15.82 -0.47
N LYS A 207 -5.67 -16.03 -0.60
CA LYS A 207 -5.11 -17.34 -0.95
C LYS A 207 -4.96 -18.19 0.31
N ARG A 208 -5.42 -19.43 0.22
CA ARG A 208 -5.14 -20.43 1.26
C ARG A 208 -3.68 -20.86 1.17
N GLY A 209 -2.90 -20.45 2.16
CA GLY A 209 -1.54 -20.92 2.36
C GLY A 209 -1.46 -22.36 2.86
N TYR A 210 -0.29 -22.97 2.68
CA TYR A 210 0.13 -24.20 3.34
C TYR A 210 0.34 -23.97 4.84
N ILE A 211 0.89 -22.81 5.19
CA ILE A 211 0.83 -22.22 6.54
C ILE A 211 -0.03 -20.96 6.39
N ASN A 212 -1.27 -21.04 6.86
CA ASN A 212 -2.20 -19.91 6.77
C ASN A 212 -1.90 -18.90 7.86
N LEU A 213 -1.74 -17.65 7.45
CA LEU A 213 -2.03 -16.50 8.30
C LEU A 213 -3.53 -16.26 8.20
N ASP A 214 -4.23 -16.17 9.33
CA ASP A 214 -5.62 -15.79 9.28
C ASP A 214 -5.80 -14.26 9.32
N PHE A 215 -7.02 -13.81 9.06
CA PHE A 215 -7.32 -12.39 9.07
C PHE A 215 -7.08 -11.75 10.44
N ALA A 216 -7.27 -12.50 11.54
CA ALA A 216 -7.06 -11.98 12.89
C ALA A 216 -5.56 -11.78 13.17
N ASP A 217 -4.68 -12.63 12.64
CA ASP A 217 -3.23 -12.43 12.71
C ASP A 217 -2.83 -11.13 12.00
N ILE A 218 -3.33 -10.92 10.78
CA ILE A 218 -3.03 -9.72 9.99
C ILE A 218 -3.61 -8.47 10.68
N GLU A 219 -4.85 -8.55 11.15
CA GLU A 219 -5.51 -7.50 11.91
C GLU A 219 -4.73 -7.17 13.19
N SER A 220 -4.21 -8.16 13.91
CA SER A 220 -3.45 -7.94 15.14
C SER A 220 -2.16 -7.15 14.93
N VAL A 221 -1.54 -7.28 13.75
CA VAL A 221 -0.31 -6.56 13.39
C VAL A 221 -0.60 -5.20 12.77
N MET A 222 -1.65 -5.08 11.95
CA MET A 222 -1.92 -3.87 11.17
C MET A 222 -2.87 -2.89 11.86
N ARG A 223 -3.72 -3.34 12.79
CA ARG A 223 -4.71 -2.47 13.44
C ARG A 223 -4.02 -1.48 14.37
N GLY A 224 -4.19 -0.19 14.09
CA GLY A 224 -3.54 0.89 14.86
C GLY A 224 -2.02 0.85 14.87
N ALA A 225 -1.41 0.21 13.87
CA ALA A 225 0.03 0.04 13.76
C ALA A 225 0.79 1.33 13.41
N GLY A 226 0.05 2.37 13.01
CA GLY A 226 0.62 3.63 12.60
C GLY A 226 1.22 3.47 11.21
N ALA A 227 2.51 3.68 11.04
CA ALA A 227 3.12 3.51 9.74
C ALA A 227 3.93 2.22 9.58
N ALA A 228 4.02 1.79 8.32
CA ALA A 228 4.47 0.47 7.93
C ALA A 228 5.37 0.52 6.71
N MET A 229 6.24 -0.48 6.60
CA MET A 229 7.11 -0.69 5.47
C MET A 229 6.81 -2.03 4.83
N LEU A 230 6.96 -2.07 3.51
CA LEU A 230 6.71 -3.24 2.70
C LEU A 230 7.99 -3.61 1.98
N GLY A 231 8.47 -4.82 2.16
CA GLY A 231 9.57 -5.41 1.40
C GLY A 231 9.04 -6.50 0.47
N ILE A 232 9.46 -6.49 -0.80
CA ILE A 232 9.14 -7.57 -1.73
C ILE A 232 10.42 -8.00 -2.41
N GLY A 233 10.69 -9.30 -2.37
CA GLY A 233 11.90 -9.88 -2.95
C GLY A 233 11.59 -11.13 -3.74
N VAL A 234 12.36 -11.34 -4.80
CA VAL A 234 12.28 -12.54 -5.63
C VAL A 234 13.69 -13.10 -5.75
N GLY A 235 13.83 -14.41 -5.51
CA GLY A 235 15.10 -15.12 -5.66
C GLY A 235 14.93 -16.31 -6.61
N LYS A 236 16.04 -16.70 -7.25
CA LYS A 236 16.04 -17.79 -8.24
C LYS A 236 17.22 -18.75 -8.06
N GLY A 237 17.04 -20.00 -8.48
CA GLY A 237 18.09 -21.01 -8.46
C GLY A 237 18.34 -21.61 -7.06
N GLU A 238 19.58 -22.01 -6.79
CA GLU A 238 19.91 -22.80 -5.58
C GLU A 238 19.75 -22.01 -4.27
N ASN A 239 20.04 -20.70 -4.27
CA ASN A 239 19.96 -19.83 -3.10
C ASN A 239 18.70 -18.95 -3.10
N ARG A 240 17.68 -19.32 -3.86
CA ARG A 240 16.49 -18.50 -4.10
C ARG A 240 15.81 -17.99 -2.83
N ALA A 241 15.81 -18.75 -1.73
CA ALA A 241 15.19 -18.32 -0.48
C ALA A 241 15.99 -17.21 0.22
N ILE A 242 17.32 -17.35 0.28
CA ILE A 242 18.23 -16.35 0.84
C ILE A 242 18.19 -15.09 0.00
N GLU A 243 18.26 -15.23 -1.33
CA GLU A 243 18.21 -14.10 -2.26
C GLU A 243 16.88 -13.36 -2.17
N ALA A 244 15.75 -14.08 -2.13
CA ALA A 244 14.43 -13.46 -1.98
C ALA A 244 14.31 -12.71 -0.65
N ALA A 245 14.77 -13.29 0.46
CA ALA A 245 14.73 -12.64 1.77
C ALA A 245 15.60 -11.37 1.82
N ARG A 246 16.83 -11.43 1.31
CA ARG A 246 17.71 -10.25 1.21
C ARG A 246 17.12 -9.18 0.31
N SER A 247 16.63 -9.57 -0.87
CA SER A 247 15.99 -8.65 -1.81
C SER A 247 14.75 -7.98 -1.19
N ALA A 248 13.98 -8.69 -0.36
CA ALA A 248 12.83 -8.10 0.31
C ALA A 248 13.26 -7.05 1.35
N MET A 249 14.34 -7.30 2.10
CA MET A 249 14.87 -6.38 3.10
C MET A 249 15.63 -5.18 2.51
N GLU A 250 16.26 -5.38 1.36
CA GLU A 250 16.97 -4.34 0.61
C GLU A 250 16.06 -3.63 -0.40
N SER A 251 14.77 -3.96 -0.40
CA SER A 251 13.75 -3.36 -1.26
C SER A 251 13.73 -1.85 -1.10
N ARG A 252 13.64 -1.10 -2.21
CA ARG A 252 13.52 0.37 -2.19
C ARG A 252 12.21 0.88 -1.60
N LEU A 253 11.30 -0.02 -1.29
CA LEU A 253 10.05 0.23 -0.58
C LEU A 253 10.26 0.26 0.94
N ILE A 254 11.42 -0.20 1.40
CA ILE A 254 11.90 -0.04 2.76
C ILE A 254 12.79 1.20 2.78
N GLU A 255 12.23 2.32 3.23
CA GLU A 255 12.94 3.60 3.26
C GLU A 255 13.90 3.70 4.46
N HIS A 256 13.61 2.97 5.55
CA HIS A 256 14.44 2.96 6.75
C HIS A 256 14.66 1.52 7.25
N PRO A 257 15.72 1.27 8.04
CA PRO A 257 15.99 -0.06 8.58
C PRO A 257 14.80 -0.63 9.35
N ILE A 258 14.47 -1.90 9.09
CA ILE A 258 13.39 -2.64 9.77
C ILE A 258 13.78 -3.10 11.19
N GLU A 259 15.00 -2.79 11.64
CA GLU A 259 15.57 -3.20 12.93
C GLU A 259 14.69 -2.78 14.12
N ASN A 260 14.05 -1.62 14.00
CA ASN A 260 13.20 -1.02 15.03
C ASN A 260 11.71 -1.38 14.90
N ALA A 261 11.35 -2.31 14.01
CA ALA A 261 9.97 -2.78 13.90
C ALA A 261 9.66 -3.76 15.04
N SER A 262 8.59 -3.48 15.79
CA SER A 262 8.13 -4.37 16.87
C SER A 262 7.27 -5.53 16.38
N SER A 263 6.69 -5.43 15.16
CA SER A 263 5.85 -6.48 14.59
C SER A 263 6.09 -6.66 13.08
N LEU A 264 6.19 -7.91 12.65
CA LEU A 264 6.43 -8.28 11.25
C LEU A 264 5.47 -9.36 10.76
N ILE A 265 5.04 -9.24 9.50
CA ILE A 265 4.43 -10.31 8.72
C ILE A 265 5.42 -10.74 7.65
N LEU A 266 5.85 -11.99 7.70
CA LEU A 266 6.64 -12.63 6.67
C LEU A 266 5.77 -13.63 5.92
N ASN A 267 5.59 -13.41 4.62
CA ASN A 267 4.97 -14.38 3.74
C ASN A 267 5.93 -14.87 2.66
N ILE A 268 5.88 -16.17 2.39
CA ILE A 268 6.64 -16.82 1.33
C ILE A 268 5.66 -17.45 0.34
N THR A 269 5.74 -17.05 -0.93
CA THR A 269 5.02 -17.69 -2.04
C THR A 269 6.02 -18.48 -2.88
N ALA A 270 5.83 -19.79 -2.97
CA ALA A 270 6.81 -20.71 -3.55
C ALA A 270 6.14 -21.89 -4.27
N PRO A 271 6.84 -22.58 -5.19
CA PRO A 271 6.34 -23.79 -5.84
C PRO A 271 6.29 -24.98 -4.87
N LYS A 272 5.68 -26.09 -5.30
CA LYS A 272 5.59 -27.34 -4.51
C LYS A 272 6.95 -27.94 -4.15
N THR A 273 8.00 -27.57 -4.86
CA THR A 273 9.38 -28.01 -4.60
C THR A 273 10.06 -27.28 -3.45
N PHE A 274 9.39 -26.29 -2.83
CA PHE A 274 9.90 -25.54 -1.67
C PHE A 274 10.19 -26.46 -0.47
N LYS A 275 11.40 -26.34 0.08
CA LYS A 275 11.90 -27.20 1.16
C LYS A 275 11.90 -26.48 2.51
N LEU A 276 11.82 -27.27 3.58
CA LEU A 276 11.94 -26.75 4.96
C LEU A 276 13.26 -26.00 5.19
N GLN A 277 14.36 -26.46 4.60
CA GLN A 277 15.65 -25.78 4.71
C GLN A 277 15.59 -24.36 4.12
N GLU A 278 14.96 -24.20 2.96
CA GLU A 278 14.80 -22.90 2.32
C GLU A 278 13.96 -21.93 3.18
N MET A 279 12.93 -22.45 3.85
CA MET A 279 12.15 -21.68 4.84
C MET A 279 13.01 -21.23 6.02
N GLN A 280 13.85 -22.12 6.57
CA GLN A 280 14.74 -21.79 7.69
C GLN A 280 15.77 -20.72 7.30
N GLU A 281 16.35 -20.83 6.10
CA GLU A 281 17.30 -19.87 5.56
C GLU A 281 16.69 -18.48 5.39
N ALA A 282 15.50 -18.38 4.77
CA ALA A 282 14.80 -17.11 4.62
C ALA A 282 14.43 -16.49 5.98
N ALA A 283 13.89 -17.28 6.91
CA ALA A 283 13.50 -16.80 8.24
C ALA A 283 14.71 -16.33 9.07
N MET A 284 15.85 -17.02 8.96
CA MET A 284 17.09 -16.67 9.66
C MET A 284 17.63 -15.32 9.20
N ILE A 285 17.64 -15.06 7.88
CA ILE A 285 18.08 -13.77 7.31
C ILE A 285 17.25 -12.62 7.88
N ILE A 286 15.92 -12.77 7.90
CA ILE A 286 15.02 -11.71 8.36
C ILE A 286 15.15 -11.51 9.88
N ARG A 287 15.21 -12.60 10.66
CA ARG A 287 15.36 -12.53 12.12
C ARG A 287 16.68 -11.89 12.55
N GLN A 288 17.76 -12.01 11.77
CA GLN A 288 19.05 -11.39 12.08
C GLN A 288 19.04 -9.86 12.00
N THR A 289 18.05 -9.27 11.34
CA THR A 289 17.97 -7.83 11.11
C THR A 289 16.77 -7.19 11.80
N CYS A 290 16.01 -7.97 12.58
CA CYS A 290 14.92 -7.46 13.41
C CYS A 290 15.30 -7.56 14.88
N SER A 291 14.64 -6.75 15.72
CA SER A 291 14.72 -6.92 17.17
C SER A 291 14.38 -8.36 17.61
N GLU A 292 15.11 -8.89 18.60
CA GLU A 292 14.84 -10.22 19.17
C GLU A 292 13.40 -10.31 19.73
N ASP A 293 12.88 -9.18 20.23
CA ASP A 293 11.55 -9.08 20.84
C ASP A 293 10.44 -8.87 19.80
N ALA A 294 10.76 -8.75 18.51
CA ALA A 294 9.76 -8.50 17.49
C ALA A 294 8.79 -9.70 17.31
N ASP A 295 7.49 -9.43 17.34
CA ASP A 295 6.44 -10.43 17.05
C ASP A 295 6.43 -10.68 15.54
N MET A 296 6.71 -11.91 15.13
CA MET A 296 6.81 -12.28 13.72
C MET A 296 5.75 -13.32 13.39
N LYS A 297 4.81 -12.93 12.53
CA LYS A 297 3.80 -13.81 11.93
C LYS A 297 4.34 -14.38 10.62
N PHE A 298 4.21 -15.69 10.43
CA PHE A 298 4.72 -16.39 9.26
C PHE A 298 3.61 -17.03 8.42
N GLY A 299 3.61 -16.74 7.12
CA GLY A 299 2.75 -17.35 6.12
C GLY A 299 3.55 -18.06 5.04
N VAL A 300 3.01 -19.16 4.54
CA VAL A 300 3.57 -19.87 3.37
C VAL A 300 2.45 -20.22 2.43
N ILE A 301 2.54 -19.75 1.18
CA ILE A 301 1.62 -20.04 0.09
C ILE A 301 2.35 -20.92 -0.92
N ILE A 302 1.78 -22.10 -1.19
CA ILE A 302 2.27 -22.98 -2.27
C ILE A 302 1.45 -22.68 -3.52
N ASP A 303 2.10 -22.08 -4.50
CA ASP A 303 1.47 -21.59 -5.73
C ASP A 303 2.09 -22.27 -6.95
N GLU A 304 1.27 -22.99 -7.72
CA GLU A 304 1.70 -23.70 -8.93
C GLU A 304 1.98 -22.75 -10.10
N GLU A 305 1.54 -21.49 -10.03
CA GLU A 305 1.86 -20.46 -11.01
C GLU A 305 3.28 -19.88 -10.82
N VAL A 306 3.92 -20.12 -9.67
CA VAL A 306 5.31 -19.69 -9.43
C VAL A 306 6.27 -20.66 -10.11
N PRO A 307 7.26 -20.16 -10.89
CA PRO A 307 8.27 -21.01 -11.52
C PRO A 307 8.97 -21.93 -10.52
N GLU A 308 9.29 -23.15 -10.94
CA GLU A 308 9.89 -24.19 -10.09
C GLU A 308 11.23 -23.80 -9.47
N ASP A 309 11.92 -22.81 -10.02
CA ASP A 309 13.20 -22.28 -9.54
C ASP A 309 13.09 -20.93 -8.82
N GLU A 310 11.88 -20.41 -8.60
CA GLU A 310 11.62 -19.08 -8.05
C GLU A 310 10.99 -19.14 -6.66
N ILE A 311 11.32 -18.19 -5.78
CA ILE A 311 10.61 -17.93 -4.52
C ILE A 311 10.34 -16.43 -4.43
N ARG A 312 9.18 -16.07 -3.90
CA ARG A 312 8.81 -14.69 -3.59
C ARG A 312 8.64 -14.53 -2.09
N VAL A 313 9.24 -13.48 -1.54
CA VAL A 313 9.13 -13.09 -0.14
C VAL A 313 8.42 -11.74 -0.08
N THR A 314 7.39 -11.66 0.76
CA THR A 314 6.73 -10.40 1.12
C THR A 314 6.90 -10.19 2.61
N LEU A 315 7.44 -9.03 2.98
CA LEU A 315 7.68 -8.61 4.34
C LEU A 315 6.87 -7.35 4.62
N ILE A 316 6.11 -7.34 5.70
CA ILE A 316 5.44 -6.14 6.21
C ILE A 316 5.99 -5.88 7.60
N ALA A 317 6.58 -4.72 7.81
CA ALA A 317 7.13 -4.30 9.09
C ALA A 317 6.31 -3.14 9.65
N THR A 318 5.98 -3.17 10.94
CA THR A 318 5.07 -2.23 11.61
C THR A 318 5.50 -1.95 13.05
N GLY A 319 4.90 -0.96 13.68
CA GLY A 319 5.11 -0.65 15.09
C GLY A 319 6.50 -0.09 15.36
N PHE A 320 6.85 0.98 14.65
CA PHE A 320 8.12 1.69 14.77
C PHE A 320 8.03 2.81 15.82
N ASP A 321 9.03 2.95 16.68
CA ASP A 321 9.05 3.96 17.76
C ASP A 321 9.19 5.42 17.27
N GLN A 322 9.72 5.64 16.06
CA GLN A 322 9.99 6.96 15.47
C GLN A 322 9.25 7.15 14.15
N GLU A 323 7.93 6.96 14.16
CA GLU A 323 7.19 6.95 12.90
C GLU A 323 7.09 8.27 12.16
N GLU A 324 7.13 9.38 12.90
CA GLU A 324 7.13 10.72 12.31
C GLU A 324 8.42 10.99 11.52
N ASP A 325 9.57 10.53 12.04
CA ASP A 325 10.87 10.75 11.41
C ASP A 325 10.92 10.15 10.01
N PHE A 326 10.31 8.98 9.81
CA PHE A 326 10.26 8.36 8.49
C PHE A 326 9.12 8.88 7.61
N LEU A 327 7.92 9.14 8.16
CA LEU A 327 6.80 9.60 7.35
C LEU A 327 7.03 10.99 6.76
N PHE A 328 7.77 11.85 7.47
CA PHE A 328 8.04 13.23 7.10
C PHE A 328 9.49 13.48 6.70
N SER A 329 10.29 12.43 6.53
CA SER A 329 11.68 12.54 6.09
C SER A 329 11.81 13.25 4.73
N GLU A 330 12.75 14.19 4.66
CA GLU A 330 13.22 14.81 3.41
C GLU A 330 14.55 14.18 2.93
N GLU A 331 14.97 13.04 3.50
CA GLU A 331 16.19 12.34 3.06
C GLU A 331 16.11 11.87 1.60
N ASP A 332 14.89 11.65 1.11
CA ASP A 332 14.60 11.24 -0.26
C ASP A 332 14.71 12.38 -1.28
N ILE A 333 14.97 13.61 -0.82
CA ILE A 333 15.16 14.76 -1.70
C ILE A 333 16.66 14.84 -2.05
N PRO A 334 17.05 14.72 -3.33
CA PRO A 334 18.46 14.78 -3.70
C PRO A 334 19.09 16.13 -3.27
N ALA A 335 20.32 16.08 -2.75
CA ALA A 335 21.00 17.26 -2.18
C ALA A 335 21.11 18.45 -3.14
N LEU A 336 21.26 18.19 -4.45
CA LEU A 336 21.28 19.22 -5.50
C LEU A 336 20.02 20.12 -5.47
N PHE A 337 18.92 19.59 -4.96
CA PHE A 337 17.63 20.24 -4.94
C PHE A 337 17.18 20.72 -3.55
N LYS A 338 17.82 20.25 -2.47
CA LYS A 338 17.63 20.81 -1.12
C LYS A 338 17.96 22.31 -1.07
N PHE A 339 18.92 22.76 -1.88
CA PHE A 339 19.22 24.20 -2.06
C PHE A 339 18.02 25.02 -2.55
N GLY A 340 17.09 24.45 -3.33
CA GLY A 340 15.87 25.14 -3.75
C GLY A 340 14.80 25.23 -2.65
N LEU A 341 14.84 24.35 -1.65
CA LEU A 341 13.90 24.31 -0.53
C LEU A 341 14.31 25.28 0.58
N GLU A 342 15.60 25.36 0.90
CA GLU A 342 16.14 26.27 1.93
C GLU A 342 16.03 27.74 1.51
N VAL A 343 16.26 28.06 0.24
CA VAL A 343 16.27 29.45 -0.27
C VAL A 343 14.89 30.12 -0.28
N MET A 344 13.80 29.34 -0.15
CA MET A 344 12.42 29.88 -0.10
C MET A 344 11.81 29.83 1.32
N GLY A 345 12.56 29.35 2.31
CA GLY A 345 12.12 29.27 3.71
C GLY A 345 12.27 30.56 4.50
N ASP A 346 13.07 31.51 4.02
CA ASP A 346 13.37 32.77 4.72
C ASP A 346 13.34 33.94 3.73
N ASP A 347 12.23 34.67 3.74
CA ASP A 347 11.88 35.81 2.87
C ASP A 347 11.46 35.51 1.42
N GLY A 348 10.15 35.62 1.19
CA GLY A 348 9.51 35.67 -0.13
C GLY A 348 9.89 36.91 -0.95
N LYS A 349 11.15 36.99 -1.40
CA LYS A 349 11.58 37.90 -2.46
C LYS A 349 12.13 37.08 -3.63
N LYS A 350 11.36 37.11 -4.72
CA LYS A 350 11.79 36.69 -6.05
C LYS A 350 13.07 37.44 -6.43
N VAL A 351 14.06 36.72 -6.95
CA VAL A 351 15.06 37.29 -7.86
C VAL A 351 14.51 37.18 -9.27
#